data_AF-A0AAJ6CMY8-F1
#
_entry.id   AF-A0AAJ6CMY8-F1
#
_cell.length_a   1.000
_cell.length_b   1.000
_cell.length_c   1.000
_cell.angle_alpha   90.00
_cell.angle_beta   90.00
_cell.angle_gamma   90.00
#
_symmetry.space_group_name_H-M   'P 1'
#
loop_
_entity.id
_entity.type
_entity.pdbx_description
1 polymer ?
#
loop_
_entity_poly.entity_id
_entity_poly.type
_entity_poly.pdbx_seq_one_letter_code
_entity_poly.pdbx_strand_id
1 'polypeptide(L)'
;MPALHSTRETKKEQAQLLDQLTRLSRTRPDMTATALVQWYLERVKESRSRLVSGSADSPAAVAMLMRYATRRRDIDTLRRLRAPARHWTRQCGDPRHLHKPSLSTKLHSTLFGLAAQHDHWPVMYRLVQDKSPRDRWTPFMCLALLRAKSTTDMIQARDPTGPDAEAKRALWGLFLHEFGHYLAMVRHNSTTTAPPWILMALMELYARCGHDAHVWRLLHMYVASIRRPEIRQEGPLVLRNAPSRLLPQPTSYIPGPRLLHAVMRAYVRRGDTAATLSAFARLTSTSVPDTFTTCEIPWHSTDVVLEPSNTSVILAMDAMLRQRGVVASTIPQLLHFLKQVDRSWGSWRARHEPSGRPMFINLRTMRHVLTWCLHSNARDEVRHVLRFQQGLLRRELRWHTSPHARPVWLQDANEWAALRRWRHTLQQLVQRRWISGRQERALYVKALHVVRHRAMGTARKMARTSHRHIIPSSGTS
;
A
#
# COMPACT_ATOMS: atom_id res chain seq x y z
N MET A 1 19.96 -46.35 -20.74
CA MET A 1 18.83 -45.43 -20.48
C MET A 1 18.64 -45.19 -18.97
N PRO A 2 19.38 -44.28 -18.30
CA PRO A 2 19.20 -43.96 -16.88
C PRO A 2 18.73 -42.51 -16.57
N ALA A 3 18.54 -41.64 -17.57
CA ALA A 3 18.38 -40.20 -17.34
C ALA A 3 16.95 -39.74 -16.96
N LEU A 4 15.92 -40.58 -17.10
CA LEU A 4 14.53 -40.18 -16.85
C LEU A 4 14.05 -40.44 -15.40
N HIS A 5 14.64 -41.40 -14.70
CA HIS A 5 14.25 -41.72 -13.31
C HIS A 5 14.79 -40.71 -12.28
N SER A 6 15.96 -40.09 -12.54
CA SER A 6 16.55 -39.11 -11.62
C SER A 6 15.70 -37.84 -11.48
N THR A 7 14.95 -37.45 -12.51
CA THR A 7 14.15 -36.20 -12.50
C THR A 7 12.86 -36.28 -11.67
N ARG A 8 12.36 -37.48 -11.38
CA ARG A 8 11.09 -37.66 -10.64
C ARG A 8 11.34 -37.78 -9.14
N GLU A 9 12.41 -38.46 -8.74
CA GLU A 9 12.85 -38.57 -7.34
C GLU A 9 13.34 -37.22 -6.81
N THR A 10 14.16 -36.51 -7.59
CA THR A 10 14.61 -35.14 -7.27
C THR A 10 13.45 -34.17 -7.03
N LYS A 11 12.40 -34.19 -7.87
CA LYS A 11 11.19 -33.36 -7.69
C LYS A 11 10.37 -33.73 -6.44
N LYS A 12 10.34 -35.03 -6.08
CA LYS A 12 9.61 -35.52 -4.90
C LYS A 12 10.31 -35.10 -3.61
N GLU A 13 11.64 -35.22 -3.55
CA GLU A 13 12.46 -34.75 -2.43
C GLU A 13 12.39 -33.22 -2.27
N GLN A 14 12.42 -32.46 -3.38
CA GLN A 14 12.21 -31.00 -3.37
C GLN A 14 10.85 -30.59 -2.77
N ALA A 15 9.78 -31.30 -3.12
CA ALA A 15 8.45 -31.04 -2.60
C ALA A 15 8.34 -31.38 -1.10
N GLN A 16 8.98 -32.46 -0.65
CA GLN A 16 9.02 -32.84 0.77
C GLN A 16 9.78 -31.81 1.62
N LEU A 17 10.95 -31.36 1.16
CA LEU A 17 11.73 -30.33 1.85
C LEU A 17 10.98 -28.99 1.91
N LEU A 18 10.26 -28.62 0.85
CA LEU A 18 9.42 -27.42 0.83
C LEU A 18 8.25 -27.52 1.82
N ASP A 19 7.63 -28.70 1.94
CA ASP A 19 6.54 -28.92 2.91
C ASP A 19 7.05 -28.87 4.35
N GLN A 20 8.19 -29.49 4.64
CA GLN A 20 8.84 -29.42 5.96
C GLN A 20 9.21 -27.97 6.34
N LEU A 21 9.82 -27.23 5.40
CA LEU A 21 10.11 -25.80 5.57
C LEU A 21 8.83 -24.99 5.86
N THR A 22 7.75 -25.28 5.12
CA THR A 22 6.45 -24.62 5.30
C THR A 22 5.89 -24.89 6.69
N ARG A 23 5.91 -26.14 7.15
CA ARG A 23 5.45 -26.54 8.47
C ARG A 23 6.26 -25.85 9.56
N LEU A 24 7.59 -25.93 9.51
CA LEU A 24 8.48 -25.30 10.48
C LEU A 24 8.29 -23.78 10.57
N SER A 25 8.13 -23.09 9.44
CA SER A 25 7.88 -21.65 9.41
C SER A 25 6.55 -21.23 10.07
N ARG A 26 5.60 -22.16 10.19
CA ARG A 26 4.27 -21.94 10.80
C ARG A 26 4.20 -22.42 12.25
N THR A 27 4.88 -23.51 12.59
CA THR A 27 4.82 -24.14 13.93
C THR A 27 5.82 -23.54 14.90
N ARG A 28 6.92 -22.92 14.43
CA ARG A 28 7.93 -22.28 15.29
C ARG A 28 8.05 -20.77 15.01
N PRO A 29 7.15 -19.95 15.56
CA PRO A 29 7.19 -18.49 15.40
C PRO A 29 8.32 -17.81 16.18
N ASP A 30 9.11 -18.54 16.96
CA ASP A 30 10.22 -17.98 17.75
C ASP A 30 11.58 -18.14 17.06
N MET A 31 11.61 -18.93 15.98
CA MET A 31 12.84 -19.21 15.24
C MET A 31 13.30 -17.99 14.45
N THR A 32 14.60 -17.69 14.48
CA THR A 32 15.19 -16.60 13.69
C THR A 32 15.23 -16.96 12.21
N ALA A 33 15.20 -15.96 11.32
CA ALA A 33 15.30 -16.22 9.89
C ALA A 33 16.65 -16.85 9.52
N THR A 34 17.72 -16.49 10.23
CA THR A 34 19.05 -17.11 10.09
C THR A 34 19.02 -18.60 10.46
N ALA A 35 18.41 -18.97 11.58
CA ALA A 35 18.29 -20.37 12.00
C ALA A 35 17.44 -21.19 11.01
N LEU A 36 16.38 -20.60 10.44
CA LEU A 36 15.58 -21.25 9.40
C LEU A 36 16.38 -21.48 8.11
N VAL A 37 17.21 -20.50 7.71
CA VAL A 37 18.09 -20.63 6.55
C VAL A 37 19.19 -21.67 6.83
N GLN A 38 19.79 -21.69 8.02
CA GLN A 38 20.78 -22.69 8.40
C GLN A 38 20.18 -24.10 8.41
N TRP A 39 19.04 -24.29 9.05
CA TRP A 39 18.30 -25.56 9.04
C TRP A 39 18.03 -26.03 7.60
N TYR A 40 17.56 -25.14 6.74
CA TYR A 40 17.29 -25.47 5.34
C TYR A 40 18.58 -25.85 4.59
N LEU A 41 19.66 -25.09 4.76
CA LEU A 41 20.94 -25.37 4.12
C LEU A 41 21.59 -26.67 4.63
N GLU A 42 21.40 -27.03 5.89
CA GLU A 42 21.85 -28.30 6.48
C GLU A 42 21.06 -29.47 5.89
N ARG A 43 19.73 -29.36 5.77
CA ARG A 43 18.90 -30.39 5.13
C ARG A 43 19.18 -30.57 3.64
N VAL A 44 19.44 -29.46 2.94
CA VAL A 44 19.93 -29.46 1.55
C VAL A 44 21.26 -30.22 1.47
N LYS A 45 22.19 -30.00 2.41
CA LYS A 45 23.50 -30.69 2.45
C LYS A 45 23.33 -32.19 2.70
N GLU A 46 22.47 -32.61 3.62
CA GLU A 46 22.16 -34.01 3.89
C GLU A 46 21.55 -34.73 2.67
N SER A 47 20.80 -34.00 1.84
CA SER A 47 20.17 -34.49 0.60
C SER A 47 21.13 -34.57 -0.61
N ARG A 48 22.37 -34.06 -0.50
CA ARG A 48 23.34 -33.98 -1.62
C ARG A 48 23.84 -35.32 -2.16
N SER A 49 23.64 -36.42 -1.44
CA SER A 49 23.99 -37.76 -1.96
C SER A 49 23.08 -38.22 -3.11
N ARG A 50 21.95 -37.54 -3.35
CA ARG A 50 20.97 -37.85 -4.43
C ARG A 50 20.67 -36.68 -5.37
N LEU A 51 21.18 -35.48 -5.08
CA LEU A 51 20.91 -34.25 -5.82
C LEU A 51 22.21 -33.63 -6.36
N VAL A 52 22.26 -33.29 -7.65
CA VAL A 52 23.44 -32.65 -8.29
C VAL A 52 23.67 -31.25 -7.73
N SER A 53 24.95 -30.91 -7.49
CA SER A 53 25.41 -29.72 -6.78
C SER A 53 25.03 -28.38 -7.45
N GLY A 54 24.34 -27.52 -6.69
CA GLY A 54 24.05 -26.11 -7.02
C GLY A 54 23.02 -25.54 -6.04
N SER A 55 23.24 -24.36 -5.48
CA SER A 55 22.64 -23.92 -4.20
C SER A 55 21.11 -23.69 -4.19
N ALA A 56 20.46 -24.32 -3.19
CA ALA A 56 19.05 -24.25 -2.74
C ALA A 56 18.08 -25.06 -3.59
N ASP A 57 17.48 -26.14 -3.07
CA ASP A 57 16.80 -27.17 -3.88
C ASP A 57 15.62 -26.71 -4.74
N SER A 58 15.05 -25.51 -4.53
CA SER A 58 14.06 -24.96 -5.47
C SER A 58 13.93 -23.43 -5.41
N PRO A 59 13.50 -22.77 -6.50
CA PRO A 59 13.19 -21.34 -6.50
C PRO A 59 12.03 -20.99 -5.54
N ALA A 60 11.14 -21.96 -5.26
CA ALA A 60 10.04 -21.82 -4.32
C ALA A 60 10.52 -21.72 -2.87
N ALA A 61 11.52 -22.52 -2.49
CA ALA A 61 12.12 -22.47 -1.15
C ALA A 61 12.86 -21.15 -0.93
N VAL A 62 13.67 -20.70 -1.89
CA VAL A 62 14.35 -19.39 -1.82
C VAL A 62 13.33 -18.26 -1.71
N ALA A 63 12.25 -18.28 -2.51
CA ALA A 63 11.18 -17.28 -2.41
C ALA A 63 10.47 -17.29 -1.03
N MET A 64 10.32 -18.46 -0.40
CA MET A 64 9.71 -18.60 0.92
C MET A 64 10.63 -18.05 2.01
N LEU A 65 11.91 -18.41 2.00
CA LEU A 65 12.93 -17.89 2.91
C LEU A 65 13.07 -16.37 2.78
N MET A 66 13.06 -15.84 1.56
CA MET A 66 13.00 -14.41 1.31
C MET A 66 11.78 -13.77 1.98
N ARG A 67 10.58 -14.33 1.78
CA ARG A 67 9.35 -13.81 2.42
C ARG A 67 9.44 -13.87 3.95
N TYR A 68 10.01 -14.93 4.50
CA TYR A 68 10.18 -15.09 5.94
C TYR A 68 11.15 -14.05 6.52
N ALA A 69 12.35 -13.94 5.94
CA ALA A 69 13.36 -12.95 6.34
C ALA A 69 12.86 -11.51 6.18
N THR A 70 12.11 -11.22 5.09
CA THR A 70 11.47 -9.91 4.89
C THR A 70 10.47 -9.57 5.99
N ARG A 71 9.64 -10.55 6.42
CA ARG A 71 8.69 -10.35 7.53
C ARG A 71 9.41 -10.06 8.85
N ARG A 72 10.59 -10.64 9.05
CA ARG A 72 11.45 -10.44 10.22
C ARG A 72 12.35 -9.21 10.12
N ARG A 73 12.40 -8.55 8.95
CA ARG A 73 13.32 -7.45 8.64
C ARG A 73 14.80 -7.83 8.79
N ASP A 74 15.12 -9.09 8.51
CA ASP A 74 16.48 -9.63 8.64
C ASP A 74 17.27 -9.41 7.33
N ILE A 75 18.05 -8.33 7.31
CA ILE A 75 18.85 -7.91 6.14
C ILE A 75 19.99 -8.90 5.89
N ASP A 76 20.64 -9.42 6.92
CA ASP A 76 21.81 -10.28 6.76
C ASP A 76 21.43 -11.66 6.21
N THR A 77 20.31 -12.21 6.66
CA THR A 77 19.75 -13.43 6.07
C THR A 77 19.36 -13.20 4.61
N LEU A 78 18.77 -12.04 4.26
CA LEU A 78 18.48 -11.72 2.86
C LEU A 78 19.75 -11.56 2.01
N ARG A 79 20.85 -11.01 2.57
CA ARG A 79 22.15 -10.93 1.89
C ARG A 79 22.70 -12.32 1.57
N ARG A 80 22.60 -13.28 2.50
CA ARG A 80 23.01 -14.69 2.29
C ARG A 80 22.25 -15.36 1.15
N LEU A 81 21.00 -14.96 0.90
CA LEU A 81 20.18 -15.50 -0.19
C LEU A 81 20.53 -14.94 -1.59
N ARG A 82 21.49 -14.00 -1.72
CA ARG A 82 21.88 -13.39 -3.02
C ARG A 82 22.46 -14.42 -4.00
N ALA A 83 23.37 -15.28 -3.56
CA ALA A 83 23.96 -16.30 -4.43
C ALA A 83 22.94 -17.36 -4.89
N PRO A 84 22.12 -17.95 -3.99
CA PRO A 84 21.02 -18.84 -4.40
C PRO A 84 20.03 -18.18 -5.37
N ALA A 85 19.67 -16.91 -5.14
CA ALA A 85 18.73 -16.20 -6.00
C ALA A 85 19.28 -15.95 -7.41
N ARG A 86 20.58 -15.65 -7.52
CA ARG A 86 21.27 -15.51 -8.81
C ARG A 86 21.36 -16.83 -9.55
N HIS A 87 21.70 -17.92 -8.85
CA HIS A 87 21.78 -19.26 -9.42
C HIS A 87 20.46 -19.68 -10.08
N TRP A 88 19.34 -19.59 -9.36
CA TRP A 88 18.02 -19.93 -9.89
C TRP A 88 17.51 -18.98 -10.96
N THR A 89 17.89 -17.71 -10.90
CA THR A 89 17.56 -16.76 -11.98
C THR A 89 18.23 -17.19 -13.29
N ARG A 90 19.47 -17.68 -13.25
CA ARG A 90 20.17 -18.21 -14.44
C ARG A 90 19.59 -19.53 -14.93
N GLN A 91 19.25 -20.45 -14.02
CA GLN A 91 18.74 -21.78 -14.38
C GLN A 91 17.29 -21.78 -14.89
N CYS A 92 16.41 -20.93 -14.35
CA CYS A 92 15.01 -20.88 -14.80
C CYS A 92 14.83 -20.12 -16.13
N GLY A 93 15.89 -19.54 -16.69
CA GLY A 93 15.85 -18.58 -17.79
C GLY A 93 15.20 -17.26 -17.33
N ASP A 94 15.65 -16.13 -17.90
CA ASP A 94 14.87 -14.90 -17.79
C ASP A 94 13.57 -15.14 -18.55
N PRO A 95 12.40 -15.11 -17.90
CA PRO A 95 11.16 -15.21 -18.63
C PRO A 95 11.11 -13.97 -19.53
N ARG A 96 11.30 -14.17 -20.83
CA ARG A 96 10.95 -13.19 -21.89
C ARG A 96 9.46 -12.79 -21.83
N HIS A 97 8.69 -13.34 -20.89
CA HIS A 97 7.42 -12.82 -20.43
C HIS A 97 7.61 -11.61 -19.50
N LEU A 98 7.51 -10.43 -20.10
CA LEU A 98 7.47 -9.03 -19.62
C LEU A 98 6.77 -8.69 -18.27
N HIS A 99 6.37 -9.64 -17.42
CA HIS A 99 5.41 -9.37 -16.33
C HIS A 99 5.80 -9.85 -14.93
N LYS A 100 6.90 -10.59 -14.74
CA LYS A 100 7.33 -11.00 -13.38
C LYS A 100 8.84 -10.77 -13.19
N PRO A 101 9.26 -9.96 -12.19
CA PRO A 101 10.68 -9.77 -11.94
C PRO A 101 11.33 -11.08 -11.50
N SER A 102 12.55 -11.30 -11.96
CA SER A 102 13.37 -12.45 -11.61
C SER A 102 13.58 -12.54 -10.09
N LEU A 103 13.97 -13.72 -9.60
CA LEU A 103 14.18 -13.93 -8.17
C LEU A 103 15.27 -13.01 -7.62
N SER A 104 16.35 -12.85 -8.39
CA SER A 104 17.44 -11.91 -8.11
C SER A 104 16.94 -10.47 -8.02
N THR A 105 16.15 -10.00 -8.99
CA THR A 105 15.60 -8.64 -8.99
C THR A 105 14.63 -8.40 -7.83
N LYS A 106 13.82 -9.40 -7.47
CA LYS A 106 12.93 -9.34 -6.30
C LYS A 106 13.73 -9.23 -5.00
N LEU A 107 14.74 -10.07 -4.82
CA LEU A 107 15.59 -10.04 -3.62
C LEU A 107 16.30 -8.71 -3.50
N HIS A 108 16.88 -8.25 -4.61
CA HIS A 108 17.56 -6.97 -4.69
C HIS A 108 16.66 -5.80 -4.30
N SER A 109 15.47 -5.71 -4.90
CA SER A 109 14.49 -4.68 -4.59
C SER A 109 14.06 -4.73 -3.12
N THR A 110 13.89 -5.94 -2.58
CA THR A 110 13.50 -6.15 -1.18
C THR A 110 14.59 -5.70 -0.20
N LEU A 111 15.84 -6.08 -0.46
CA LEU A 111 17.01 -5.65 0.32
C LEU A 111 17.14 -4.13 0.32
N PHE A 112 17.03 -3.50 -0.85
CA PHE A 112 17.06 -2.05 -0.97
C PHE A 112 15.91 -1.41 -0.18
N GLY A 113 14.69 -1.94 -0.30
CA GLY A 113 13.52 -1.45 0.41
C GLY A 113 13.64 -1.52 1.93
N LEU A 114 14.23 -2.60 2.46
CA LEU A 114 14.50 -2.73 3.89
C LEU A 114 15.61 -1.79 4.33
N ALA A 115 16.72 -1.71 3.58
CA ALA A 115 17.79 -0.75 3.86
C ALA A 115 17.25 0.69 3.90
N ALA A 116 16.38 1.07 2.97
CA ALA A 116 15.71 2.37 2.96
C ALA A 116 14.79 2.59 4.17
N GLN A 117 14.06 1.57 4.62
CA GLN A 117 13.21 1.66 5.83
C GLN A 117 14.03 1.88 7.11
N HIS A 118 15.24 1.31 7.15
CA HIS A 118 16.18 1.47 8.25
C HIS A 118 17.16 2.64 8.06
N ASP A 119 16.99 3.42 6.99
CA ASP A 119 17.85 4.57 6.64
C ASP A 119 19.34 4.20 6.49
N HIS A 120 19.65 2.98 6.02
CA HIS A 120 21.02 2.49 5.81
C HIS A 120 21.54 2.85 4.40
N TRP A 121 22.00 4.09 4.23
CA TRP A 121 22.48 4.62 2.95
C TRP A 121 23.68 3.89 2.34
N PRO A 122 24.72 3.49 3.11
CA PRO A 122 25.85 2.74 2.56
C PRO A 122 25.42 1.40 1.94
N VAL A 123 24.42 0.75 2.54
CA VAL A 123 23.87 -0.52 2.03
C VAL A 123 23.10 -0.29 0.74
N MET A 124 22.29 0.77 0.68
CA MET A 124 21.58 1.15 -0.55
C MET A 124 22.56 1.48 -1.68
N TYR A 125 23.61 2.25 -1.39
CA TYR A 125 24.64 2.63 -2.37
C TYR A 125 25.40 1.41 -2.92
N ARG A 126 25.91 0.54 -2.05
CA ARG A 126 26.59 -0.71 -2.46
C ARG A 126 25.71 -1.65 -3.29
N LEU A 127 24.39 -1.56 -3.14
CA LEU A 127 23.47 -2.35 -3.96
C LEU A 127 23.39 -1.83 -5.40
N VAL A 128 23.58 -0.54 -5.63
CA VAL A 128 23.35 0.09 -6.93
C VAL A 128 24.63 0.49 -7.68
N GLN A 129 25.75 0.71 -6.97
CA GLN A 129 26.99 1.27 -7.54
C GLN A 129 27.53 0.45 -8.73
N ASP A 130 27.48 -0.89 -8.65
CA ASP A 130 28.08 -1.78 -9.67
C ASP A 130 27.14 -2.08 -10.84
N LYS A 131 25.97 -1.43 -10.91
CA LYS A 131 24.96 -1.70 -11.93
C LYS A 131 24.99 -0.67 -13.06
N SER A 132 24.66 -1.12 -14.26
CA SER A 132 24.42 -0.23 -15.41
C SER A 132 23.26 0.74 -15.12
N PRO A 133 23.27 1.97 -15.65
CA PRO A 133 22.18 2.94 -15.48
C PRO A 133 20.80 2.39 -15.82
N ARG A 134 20.71 1.55 -16.87
CA ARG A 134 19.44 0.97 -17.36
C ARG A 134 18.83 -0.04 -16.39
N ASP A 135 19.64 -0.79 -15.64
CA ASP A 135 19.18 -1.87 -14.74
C ASP A 135 19.29 -1.52 -13.25
N ARG A 136 19.78 -0.31 -12.95
CA ARG A 136 20.04 0.13 -11.58
C ARG A 136 18.76 0.32 -10.77
N TRP A 137 17.77 0.97 -11.38
CA TRP A 137 16.58 1.43 -10.69
C TRP A 137 15.34 0.64 -11.08
N THR A 138 14.68 0.07 -10.08
CA THR A 138 13.30 -0.39 -10.23
C THR A 138 12.34 0.66 -9.64
N PRO A 139 11.08 0.75 -10.12
CA PRO A 139 10.10 1.66 -9.52
C PRO A 139 9.93 1.46 -8.00
N PHE A 140 10.09 0.22 -7.52
CA PHE A 140 10.07 -0.08 -6.09
C PHE A 140 11.26 0.53 -5.35
N MET A 141 12.47 0.44 -5.91
CA MET A 141 13.68 1.03 -5.33
C MET A 141 13.61 2.56 -5.31
N CYS A 142 13.16 3.19 -6.39
CA CYS A 142 12.95 4.63 -6.43
C CYS A 142 11.96 5.08 -5.35
N LEU A 143 10.80 4.40 -5.26
CA LEU A 143 9.82 4.66 -4.21
C LEU A 143 10.39 4.43 -2.80
N ALA A 144 11.20 3.39 -2.62
CA ALA A 144 11.85 3.11 -1.33
C ALA A 144 12.84 4.22 -0.95
N LEU A 145 13.71 4.63 -1.88
CA LEU A 145 14.67 5.73 -1.67
C LEU A 145 13.93 7.02 -1.33
N LEU A 146 12.92 7.38 -2.12
CA LEU A 146 12.09 8.56 -1.91
C LEU A 146 11.22 8.48 -0.64
N ARG A 147 11.09 7.30 -0.04
CA ARG A 147 10.41 7.06 1.26
C ARG A 147 11.37 6.92 2.44
N ALA A 148 12.68 6.83 2.22
CA ALA A 148 13.65 6.78 3.31
C ALA A 148 13.59 8.09 4.12
N LYS A 149 13.85 7.98 5.42
CA LYS A 149 13.55 9.06 6.38
C LYS A 149 14.37 10.31 6.04
N SER A 150 15.68 10.18 5.85
CA SER A 150 16.57 11.31 5.59
C SER A 150 16.59 11.81 4.14
N THR A 151 15.78 11.23 3.24
CA THR A 151 15.65 11.75 1.87
C THR A 151 14.99 13.13 1.81
N THR A 152 14.16 13.49 2.78
CA THR A 152 13.63 14.86 2.89
C THR A 152 14.74 15.86 3.16
N ASP A 153 15.75 15.45 3.94
CA ASP A 153 16.88 16.31 4.31
C ASP A 153 17.72 16.61 3.06
N MET A 154 17.84 15.65 2.14
CA MET A 154 18.50 15.83 0.84
C MET A 154 17.83 16.86 -0.08
N ILE A 155 16.57 17.22 0.19
CA ILE A 155 15.81 18.22 -0.58
C ILE A 155 15.81 19.56 0.14
N GLN A 156 15.83 19.54 1.47
CA GLN A 156 15.72 20.73 2.31
C GLN A 156 17.09 21.35 2.67
N ALA A 157 18.18 20.57 2.68
CA ALA A 157 19.52 21.02 3.03
C ALA A 157 20.46 21.09 1.82
N ARG A 158 21.37 22.07 1.81
CA ARG A 158 22.60 22.04 1.01
C ARG A 158 23.61 21.16 1.76
N ASP A 159 23.90 20.01 1.17
CA ASP A 159 24.81 18.94 1.61
C ASP A 159 24.43 18.10 2.84
N PRO A 160 24.43 16.75 2.73
CA PRO A 160 24.23 15.87 3.88
C PRO A 160 25.44 15.91 4.80
N THR A 161 25.17 15.97 6.10
CA THR A 161 26.17 15.88 7.17
C THR A 161 26.08 14.52 7.88
N GLY A 162 27.19 14.09 8.49
CA GLY A 162 27.27 12.84 9.28
C GLY A 162 28.01 11.67 8.59
N PRO A 163 28.08 10.50 9.25
CA PRO A 163 28.94 9.38 8.83
C PRO A 163 28.54 8.76 7.48
N ASP A 164 27.28 8.92 7.08
CA ASP A 164 26.76 8.42 5.80
C ASP A 164 26.75 9.49 4.69
N ALA A 165 27.33 10.67 4.90
CA ALA A 165 27.24 11.81 4.00
C ALA A 165 27.72 11.50 2.57
N GLU A 166 28.84 10.79 2.42
CA GLU A 166 29.38 10.42 1.11
C GLU A 166 28.46 9.45 0.37
N ALA A 167 28.01 8.40 1.05
CA ALA A 167 27.07 7.44 0.47
C ALA A 167 25.73 8.12 0.11
N LYS A 168 25.27 9.08 0.93
CA LYS A 168 24.10 9.91 0.65
C LYS A 168 24.29 10.76 -0.60
N ARG A 169 25.39 11.53 -0.70
CA ARG A 169 25.71 12.37 -1.87
C ARG A 169 25.84 11.53 -3.12
N ALA A 170 26.60 10.43 -3.07
CA ALA A 170 26.82 9.56 -4.22
C ALA A 170 25.51 8.91 -4.70
N LEU A 171 24.75 8.28 -3.78
CA LEU A 171 23.49 7.63 -4.14
C LEU A 171 22.45 8.63 -4.67
N TRP A 172 22.35 9.80 -4.03
CA TRP A 172 21.43 10.84 -4.44
C TRP A 172 21.83 11.46 -5.79
N GLY A 173 23.13 11.68 -6.01
CA GLY A 173 23.67 12.13 -7.29
C GLY A 173 23.39 11.15 -8.42
N LEU A 174 23.65 9.84 -8.21
CA LEU A 174 23.30 8.81 -9.19
C LEU A 174 21.80 8.79 -9.47
N PHE A 175 20.98 8.90 -8.43
CA PHE A 175 19.53 8.96 -8.57
C PHE A 175 19.11 10.19 -9.39
N LEU A 176 19.59 11.39 -9.06
CA LEU A 176 19.22 12.62 -9.77
C LEU A 176 19.72 12.66 -11.21
N HIS A 177 20.94 12.19 -11.49
CA HIS A 177 21.47 12.14 -12.85
C HIS A 177 20.63 11.22 -13.74
N GLU A 178 20.28 10.04 -13.24
CA GLU A 178 19.58 9.01 -14.03
C GLU A 178 18.08 9.25 -14.07
N PHE A 179 17.48 9.66 -12.96
CA PHE A 179 16.08 10.03 -12.87
C PHE A 179 15.78 11.37 -13.55
N GLY A 180 16.71 12.32 -13.46
CA GLY A 180 16.64 13.61 -14.13
C GLY A 180 16.62 13.47 -15.65
N HIS A 181 17.34 12.50 -16.20
CA HIS A 181 17.30 12.21 -17.64
C HIS A 181 15.90 11.80 -18.11
N TYR A 182 15.17 10.98 -17.34
CA TYR A 182 13.77 10.64 -17.66
C TYR A 182 12.84 11.86 -17.63
N LEU A 183 13.08 12.84 -16.75
CA LEU A 183 12.30 14.08 -16.70
C LEU A 183 12.70 15.06 -17.80
N ALA A 184 13.98 15.09 -18.18
CA ALA A 184 14.49 15.94 -19.27
C ALA A 184 13.92 15.49 -20.63
N MET A 185 13.87 14.18 -20.90
CA MET A 185 13.24 13.66 -22.13
C MET A 185 11.76 14.07 -22.27
N VAL A 186 11.04 14.16 -21.15
CA VAL A 186 9.64 14.61 -21.09
C VAL A 186 9.50 16.11 -21.41
N ARG A 187 10.52 16.92 -21.09
CA ARG A 187 10.53 18.36 -21.41
C ARG A 187 10.83 18.64 -22.88
N HIS A 188 11.63 17.80 -23.53
CA HIS A 188 12.06 18.01 -24.91
C HIS A 188 11.13 17.39 -25.95
N ASN A 189 10.36 16.35 -25.60
CA ASN A 189 9.37 15.73 -26.49
C ASN A 189 7.94 16.09 -26.03
N SER A 190 7.25 16.95 -26.79
CA SER A 190 5.88 17.40 -26.52
C SER A 190 4.83 16.28 -26.42
N THR A 191 5.16 15.06 -26.87
CA THR A 191 4.29 13.88 -26.84
C THR A 191 4.59 12.89 -25.72
N THR A 192 5.73 13.02 -25.03
CA THR A 192 6.19 11.99 -24.07
C THR A 192 5.88 12.43 -22.64
N THR A 193 4.83 11.88 -22.05
CA THR A 193 4.48 12.13 -20.64
C THR A 193 5.35 11.31 -19.71
N ALA A 194 5.71 11.86 -18.55
CA ALA A 194 6.51 11.14 -17.56
C ALA A 194 5.77 9.86 -17.12
N PRO A 195 6.47 8.71 -17.02
CA PRO A 195 5.88 7.47 -16.51
C PRO A 195 5.11 7.68 -15.20
N PRO A 196 3.87 7.16 -15.06
CA PRO A 196 3.03 7.37 -13.88
C PRO A 196 3.71 7.07 -12.53
N TRP A 197 4.63 6.10 -12.49
CA TRP A 197 5.35 5.79 -11.25
C TRP A 197 6.36 6.86 -10.84
N ILE A 198 6.96 7.56 -11.81
CA ILE A 198 7.85 8.71 -11.58
C ILE A 198 7.03 9.85 -10.99
N LEU A 199 5.88 10.17 -11.62
CA LEU A 199 4.96 11.20 -11.12
C LEU A 199 4.51 10.91 -9.69
N MET A 200 4.06 9.68 -9.41
CA MET A 200 3.67 9.29 -8.05
C MET A 200 4.82 9.43 -7.05
N ALA A 201 6.04 9.00 -7.42
CA ALA A 201 7.17 9.03 -6.52
C ALA A 201 7.58 10.47 -6.17
N LEU A 202 7.59 11.36 -7.16
CA LEU A 202 7.80 12.79 -6.96
C LEU A 202 6.68 13.43 -6.12
N MET A 203 5.42 13.09 -6.39
CA MET A 203 4.30 13.58 -5.58
C MET A 203 4.43 13.17 -4.11
N GLU A 204 4.79 11.91 -3.83
CA GLU A 204 5.00 11.45 -2.44
C GLU A 204 6.15 12.20 -1.75
N LEU A 205 7.21 12.49 -2.49
CA LEU A 205 8.38 13.22 -2.02
C LEU A 205 8.04 14.67 -1.66
N TYR A 206 7.44 15.41 -2.59
CA TYR A 206 7.02 16.79 -2.36
C TYR A 206 5.95 16.89 -1.28
N ALA A 207 5.03 15.92 -1.21
CA ALA A 207 4.04 15.84 -0.15
C ALA A 207 4.66 15.67 1.24
N ARG A 208 5.75 14.91 1.36
CA ARG A 208 6.48 14.79 2.63
C ARG A 208 7.21 16.07 3.03
N CYS A 209 7.64 16.85 2.04
CA CYS A 209 8.31 18.14 2.26
C CYS A 209 7.32 19.28 2.56
N GLY A 210 6.01 19.06 2.32
CA GLY A 210 5.00 20.11 2.43
C GLY A 210 4.94 21.04 1.21
N HIS A 211 5.50 20.65 0.07
CA HIS A 211 5.49 21.44 -1.17
C HIS A 211 4.21 21.18 -1.99
N ASP A 212 3.06 21.65 -1.53
CA ASP A 212 1.75 21.42 -2.14
C ASP A 212 1.64 21.91 -3.59
N ALA A 213 2.19 23.09 -3.92
CA ALA A 213 2.18 23.60 -5.29
C ALA A 213 2.83 22.62 -6.30
N HIS A 214 3.92 21.96 -5.91
CA HIS A 214 4.58 20.94 -6.74
C HIS A 214 3.74 19.67 -6.86
N VAL A 215 3.10 19.24 -5.77
CA VAL A 215 2.19 18.08 -5.78
C VAL A 215 1.01 18.33 -6.71
N TRP A 216 0.42 19.52 -6.67
CA TRP A 216 -0.69 19.91 -7.56
C TRP A 216 -0.26 19.98 -9.02
N ARG A 217 0.92 20.56 -9.33
CA ARG A 217 1.47 20.57 -10.69
C ARG A 217 1.66 19.16 -11.24
N LEU A 218 2.18 18.23 -10.42
CA LEU A 218 2.35 16.83 -10.82
C LEU A 218 1.00 16.11 -11.01
N LEU A 219 -0.01 16.42 -10.18
CA LEU A 219 -1.36 15.90 -10.38
C LEU A 219 -1.96 16.38 -11.70
N HIS A 220 -1.84 17.68 -12.02
CA HIS A 220 -2.29 18.22 -13.30
C HIS A 220 -1.60 17.54 -14.49
N MET A 221 -0.27 17.40 -14.44
CA MET A 221 0.46 16.71 -15.51
C MET A 221 -0.02 15.26 -15.67
N TYR A 222 -0.28 14.56 -14.57
CA TYR A 222 -0.83 13.21 -14.62
C TYR A 222 -2.24 13.19 -15.23
N VAL A 223 -3.15 14.06 -14.79
CA VAL A 223 -4.53 14.12 -15.31
C VAL A 223 -4.55 14.48 -16.79
N ALA A 224 -3.72 15.44 -17.22
CA ALA A 224 -3.55 15.78 -18.64
C ALA A 224 -3.02 14.58 -19.45
N SER A 225 -2.08 13.81 -18.91
CA SER A 225 -1.51 12.64 -19.62
C SER A 225 -2.50 11.51 -19.88
N ILE A 226 -3.54 11.38 -19.03
CA ILE A 226 -4.52 10.30 -19.12
C ILE A 226 -5.81 10.72 -19.82
N ARG A 227 -6.10 12.03 -19.90
CA ARG A 227 -7.17 12.57 -20.74
C ARG A 227 -6.71 12.55 -22.20
N ARG A 228 -6.99 11.47 -22.92
CA ARG A 228 -6.76 11.40 -24.36
C ARG A 228 -7.83 12.22 -25.10
N PRO A 229 -7.45 13.07 -26.07
CA PRO A 229 -8.40 13.91 -26.82
C PRO A 229 -9.40 13.09 -27.66
N GLU A 230 -9.10 11.81 -27.95
CA GLU A 230 -9.92 10.93 -28.79
C GLU A 230 -11.15 10.36 -28.09
N ILE A 231 -11.20 10.38 -26.75
CA ILE A 231 -12.34 9.88 -25.98
C ILE A 231 -13.10 11.09 -25.45
N ARG A 232 -14.19 11.48 -26.14
CA ARG A 232 -15.17 12.44 -25.61
C ARG A 232 -15.80 11.84 -24.34
N GLN A 233 -15.20 12.11 -23.19
CA GLN A 233 -15.79 11.78 -21.89
C GLN A 233 -16.63 12.98 -21.45
N GLU A 234 -17.95 12.79 -21.45
CA GLU A 234 -18.87 13.71 -20.79
C GLU A 234 -18.76 13.50 -19.28
N GLY A 235 -18.38 14.55 -18.54
CA GLY A 235 -18.31 14.55 -17.08
C GLY A 235 -16.93 14.32 -16.46
N PRO A 236 -16.85 14.33 -15.11
CA PRO A 236 -15.58 14.25 -14.40
C PRO A 236 -14.91 12.88 -14.53
N LEU A 237 -13.60 12.89 -14.80
CA LEU A 237 -12.71 11.75 -14.76
C LEU A 237 -12.63 11.19 -13.34
N VAL A 238 -13.28 10.05 -13.11
CA VAL A 238 -13.27 9.39 -11.79
C VAL A 238 -12.11 8.39 -11.69
N LEU A 239 -11.11 8.69 -10.86
CA LEU A 239 -9.99 7.81 -10.58
C LEU A 239 -10.26 6.95 -9.33
N ARG A 240 -10.50 5.67 -9.57
CA ARG A 240 -10.84 4.69 -8.52
C ARG A 240 -9.65 3.94 -7.96
N ASN A 241 -9.89 3.21 -6.87
CA ASN A 241 -8.92 2.29 -6.29
C ASN A 241 -8.70 1.06 -7.18
N ALA A 242 -7.48 0.52 -7.15
CA ALA A 242 -7.02 -0.52 -8.07
C ALA A 242 -6.27 -1.66 -7.32
N PRO A 243 -6.11 -2.86 -7.92
CA PRO A 243 -5.54 -4.06 -7.29
C PRO A 243 -4.12 -3.92 -6.78
N SER A 244 -3.35 -2.97 -7.30
CA SER A 244 -1.92 -2.98 -7.10
C SER A 244 -1.48 -1.78 -6.27
N ARG A 245 -1.07 -2.08 -5.03
CA ARG A 245 -0.39 -1.13 -4.13
C ARG A 245 0.99 -0.69 -4.66
N LEU A 246 1.47 -1.34 -5.71
CA LEU A 246 2.65 -1.02 -6.48
C LEU A 246 2.18 -0.84 -7.91
N LEU A 247 2.69 0.13 -8.65
CA LEU A 247 2.52 0.20 -10.09
C LEU A 247 3.32 -0.98 -10.64
N PRO A 248 2.69 -2.13 -10.96
CA PRO A 248 3.41 -3.36 -11.23
C PRO A 248 4.11 -3.28 -12.60
N GLN A 249 3.72 -2.30 -13.42
CA GLN A 249 4.35 -1.97 -14.69
C GLN A 249 4.60 -0.45 -14.75
N PRO A 250 5.65 -0.01 -15.48
CA PRO A 250 5.99 1.40 -15.64
C PRO A 250 4.84 2.27 -16.19
N THR A 251 3.91 1.67 -16.93
CA THR A 251 2.78 2.35 -17.60
C THR A 251 1.47 2.25 -16.82
N SER A 252 1.49 1.73 -15.59
CA SER A 252 0.26 1.53 -14.81
C SER A 252 -0.34 2.86 -14.36
N TYR A 253 -1.67 2.97 -14.38
CA TYR A 253 -2.38 4.11 -13.82
C TYR A 253 -2.16 4.25 -12.31
N ILE A 254 -2.02 5.49 -11.85
CA ILE A 254 -2.00 5.84 -10.43
C ILE A 254 -3.44 5.80 -9.90
N PRO A 255 -3.74 4.99 -8.85
CA PRO A 255 -5.06 4.97 -8.24
C PRO A 255 -5.40 6.30 -7.54
N GLY A 256 -6.65 6.73 -7.66
CA GLY A 256 -7.15 7.97 -7.04
C GLY A 256 -6.82 8.12 -5.55
N PRO A 257 -6.96 7.07 -4.71
CA PRO A 257 -6.66 7.20 -3.29
C PRO A 257 -5.19 7.53 -2.99
N ARG A 258 -4.24 7.17 -3.87
CA ARG A 258 -2.82 7.52 -3.70
C ARG A 258 -2.55 8.97 -4.06
N LEU A 259 -3.17 9.46 -5.13
CA LEU A 259 -3.09 10.86 -5.55
C LEU A 259 -3.67 11.77 -4.46
N LEU A 260 -4.87 11.45 -3.98
CA LEU A 260 -5.53 12.22 -2.90
C LEU A 260 -4.68 12.24 -1.63
N HIS A 261 -4.14 11.09 -1.23
CA HIS A 261 -3.26 11.03 -0.05
C HIS A 261 -2.04 11.94 -0.23
N ALA A 262 -1.39 11.96 -1.40
CA ALA A 262 -0.22 12.82 -1.61
C ALA A 262 -0.59 14.31 -1.45
N VAL A 263 -1.69 14.76 -2.08
CA VAL A 263 -2.18 16.14 -1.94
C VAL A 263 -2.47 16.49 -0.48
N MET A 264 -3.30 15.69 0.19
CA MET A 264 -3.67 15.96 1.59
C MET A 264 -2.46 15.93 2.52
N ARG A 265 -1.50 15.02 2.29
CA ARG A 265 -0.30 14.90 3.11
C ARG A 265 0.56 16.16 3.03
N ALA A 266 0.62 16.83 1.88
CA ALA A 266 1.35 18.10 1.73
C ALA A 266 0.79 19.17 2.69
N TYR A 267 -0.53 19.35 2.71
CA TYR A 267 -1.20 20.30 3.61
C TYR A 267 -1.09 19.90 5.08
N VAL A 268 -1.29 18.62 5.39
CA VAL A 268 -1.12 18.10 6.76
C VAL A 268 0.30 18.35 7.27
N ARG A 269 1.31 18.28 6.41
CA ARG A 269 2.71 18.56 6.77
C ARG A 269 2.94 20.05 7.07
N ARG A 270 2.29 20.95 6.35
CA ARG A 270 2.29 22.40 6.61
C ARG A 270 1.47 22.80 7.84
N GLY A 271 0.64 21.90 8.38
CA GLY A 271 -0.30 22.20 9.46
C GLY A 271 -1.57 22.90 8.98
N ASP A 272 -1.79 22.99 7.67
CA ASP A 272 -2.95 23.66 7.09
C ASP A 272 -4.17 22.72 7.07
N THR A 273 -5.01 22.87 8.09
CA THR A 273 -6.20 22.04 8.27
C THR A 273 -7.32 22.43 7.29
N ALA A 274 -7.50 23.71 7.01
CA ALA A 274 -8.53 24.20 6.09
C ALA A 274 -8.26 23.72 4.67
N ALA A 275 -7.02 23.84 4.18
CA ALA A 275 -6.64 23.33 2.87
C ALA A 275 -6.71 21.79 2.80
N THR A 276 -6.40 21.09 3.88
CA THR A 276 -6.56 19.62 3.95
C THR A 276 -8.03 19.22 3.73
N LEU A 277 -8.96 19.92 4.39
CA LEU A 277 -10.40 19.65 4.25
C LEU A 277 -10.94 20.06 2.89
N SER A 278 -10.52 21.21 2.36
CA SER A 278 -10.87 21.65 1.00
C SER A 278 -10.38 20.66 -0.05
N ALA A 279 -9.15 20.17 0.07
CA ALA A 279 -8.58 19.21 -0.87
C ALA A 279 -9.37 17.90 -0.83
N PHE A 280 -9.74 17.42 0.36
CA PHE A 280 -10.62 16.25 0.49
C PHE A 280 -11.97 16.52 -0.18
N ALA A 281 -12.68 17.57 0.25
CA ALA A 281 -14.04 17.85 -0.18
C ALA A 281 -14.14 18.01 -1.71
N ARG A 282 -13.23 18.79 -2.29
CA ARG A 282 -13.19 19.11 -3.72
C ARG A 282 -12.82 17.88 -4.55
N LEU A 283 -11.75 17.16 -4.19
CA LEU A 283 -11.26 16.04 -4.99
C LEU A 283 -12.10 14.78 -4.84
N THR A 284 -12.84 14.60 -3.74
CA THR A 284 -13.71 13.42 -3.56
C THR A 284 -15.18 13.71 -3.84
N SER A 285 -15.54 14.95 -4.18
CA SER A 285 -16.93 15.42 -4.28
C SER A 285 -17.75 14.99 -3.05
N THR A 286 -17.18 15.18 -1.85
CA THR A 286 -17.81 14.78 -0.58
C THR A 286 -17.91 15.99 0.33
N SER A 287 -19.11 16.30 0.80
CA SER A 287 -19.30 17.47 1.66
C SER A 287 -18.61 17.30 3.01
N VAL A 288 -18.01 18.40 3.47
CA VAL A 288 -17.48 18.59 4.81
C VAL A 288 -18.54 19.39 5.59
N PRO A 289 -18.81 19.10 6.87
CA PRO A 289 -19.78 19.89 7.65
C PRO A 289 -19.40 21.38 7.69
N ASP A 290 -20.38 22.27 7.48
CA ASP A 290 -20.19 23.74 7.41
C ASP A 290 -19.58 24.35 8.69
N THR A 291 -19.62 23.59 9.78
CA THR A 291 -18.95 23.93 11.04
C THR A 291 -17.41 23.87 10.97
N PHE A 292 -16.82 23.37 9.90
CA PHE A 292 -15.36 23.37 9.72
C PHE A 292 -14.94 24.38 8.67
N THR A 293 -13.82 25.07 8.93
CA THR A 293 -13.28 26.04 8.00
C THR A 293 -12.63 25.32 6.82
N THR A 294 -13.07 25.66 5.62
CA THR A 294 -12.46 25.30 4.34
C THR A 294 -11.90 26.58 3.71
N CYS A 295 -10.87 26.44 2.87
CA CYS A 295 -10.34 27.54 2.07
C CYS A 295 -10.55 27.28 0.58
N GLU A 296 -10.42 28.32 -0.23
CA GLU A 296 -10.24 28.14 -1.67
C GLU A 296 -8.88 27.50 -1.94
N ILE A 297 -8.85 26.56 -2.86
CA ILE A 297 -7.60 25.96 -3.35
C ILE A 297 -7.41 26.48 -4.77
N PRO A 298 -6.22 27.00 -5.12
CA PRO A 298 -5.90 27.45 -6.48
C PRO A 298 -5.89 26.23 -7.40
N TRP A 299 -7.06 25.91 -7.96
CA TRP A 299 -7.28 24.80 -8.86
C TRP A 299 -8.14 25.25 -10.03
N HIS A 300 -7.50 25.39 -11.19
CA HIS A 300 -8.18 25.70 -12.43
C HIS A 300 -8.68 24.38 -13.04
N SER A 301 -10.01 24.20 -13.00
CA SER A 301 -10.80 23.29 -13.84
C SER A 301 -10.10 22.03 -14.38
N THR A 302 -9.92 21.02 -13.53
CA THR A 302 -9.94 19.66 -14.04
C THR A 302 -11.09 18.92 -13.40
N ASP A 303 -12.02 18.45 -14.22
CA ASP A 303 -13.09 17.53 -13.82
C ASP A 303 -12.44 16.19 -13.44
N VAL A 304 -11.82 16.12 -12.28
CA VAL A 304 -11.21 14.90 -11.74
C VAL A 304 -11.77 14.66 -10.36
N VAL A 305 -12.23 13.43 -10.14
CA VAL A 305 -12.79 12.97 -8.87
C VAL A 305 -12.01 11.75 -8.43
N LEU A 306 -11.40 11.81 -7.26
CA LEU A 306 -10.53 10.78 -6.70
C LEU A 306 -11.30 9.98 -5.65
N GLU A 307 -11.33 8.66 -5.78
CA GLU A 307 -11.85 7.79 -4.72
C GLU A 307 -10.99 7.96 -3.45
N PRO A 308 -11.59 8.21 -2.28
CA PRO A 308 -10.85 8.29 -1.03
C PRO A 308 -10.42 6.91 -0.53
N SER A 309 -9.40 6.88 0.32
CA SER A 309 -9.06 5.70 1.15
C SER A 309 -9.45 5.94 2.60
N ASN A 310 -9.54 4.86 3.37
CA ASN A 310 -9.65 4.98 4.83
C ASN A 310 -8.49 5.79 5.47
N THR A 311 -7.33 5.89 4.82
CA THR A 311 -6.25 6.78 5.28
C THR A 311 -6.57 8.25 5.02
N SER A 312 -7.05 8.61 3.84
CA SER A 312 -7.43 10.01 3.56
C SER A 312 -8.63 10.46 4.38
N VAL A 313 -9.59 9.56 4.65
CA VAL A 313 -10.73 9.83 5.56
C VAL A 313 -10.22 10.14 6.97
N ILE A 314 -9.27 9.35 7.49
CA ILE A 314 -8.65 9.61 8.81
C ILE A 314 -7.91 10.95 8.81
N LEU A 315 -7.18 11.29 7.75
CA LEU A 315 -6.48 12.58 7.66
C LEU A 315 -7.45 13.78 7.69
N ALA A 316 -8.61 13.67 7.03
CA ALA A 316 -9.65 14.68 7.10
C ALA A 316 -10.24 14.80 8.52
N MET A 317 -10.54 13.66 9.16
CA MET A 317 -11.01 13.66 10.55
C MET A 317 -9.98 14.25 11.52
N ASP A 318 -8.69 13.96 11.32
CA ASP A 318 -7.61 14.54 12.13
C ASP A 318 -7.53 16.06 11.93
N ALA A 319 -7.74 16.56 10.70
CA ALA A 319 -7.79 17.99 10.42
C ALA A 319 -9.00 18.67 11.11
N MET A 320 -10.18 18.04 11.08
CA MET A 320 -11.37 18.49 11.81
C MET A 320 -11.11 18.64 13.31
N LEU A 321 -10.47 17.62 13.90
CA LEU A 321 -10.12 17.67 15.32
C LEU A 321 -9.06 18.71 15.66
N ARG A 322 -8.11 18.95 14.76
CA ARG A 322 -7.12 20.02 14.98
C ARG A 322 -7.76 21.40 14.95
N GLN A 323 -8.83 21.61 14.17
CA GLN A 323 -9.56 22.88 14.16
C GLN A 323 -10.43 23.08 15.40
N ARG A 324 -11.14 22.04 15.86
CA ARG A 324 -12.16 22.16 16.92
C ARG A 324 -11.71 21.64 18.30
N GLY A 325 -10.57 20.96 18.38
CA GLY A 325 -10.13 20.26 19.57
C GLY A 325 -10.77 18.87 19.74
N VAL A 326 -10.26 18.10 20.70
CA VAL A 326 -10.78 16.76 21.02
C VAL A 326 -11.87 16.89 22.09
N VAL A 327 -13.05 17.35 21.66
CA VAL A 327 -14.22 17.57 22.54
C VAL A 327 -15.41 16.71 22.12
N ALA A 328 -16.31 16.43 23.07
CA ALA A 328 -17.46 15.54 22.84
C ALA A 328 -18.40 16.06 21.72
N SER A 329 -18.55 17.39 21.62
CA SER A 329 -19.39 18.05 20.60
C SER A 329 -18.88 17.88 19.16
N THR A 330 -17.63 17.49 18.96
CA THR A 330 -17.07 17.22 17.62
C THR A 330 -17.46 15.83 17.12
N ILE A 331 -17.78 14.88 18.00
CA ILE A 331 -18.10 13.49 17.62
C ILE A 331 -19.32 13.40 16.66
N PRO A 332 -20.44 14.11 16.90
CA PRO A 332 -21.56 14.15 15.95
C PRO A 332 -21.17 14.66 14.56
N GLN A 333 -20.27 15.65 14.48
CA GLN A 333 -19.79 16.21 13.22
C GLN A 333 -18.92 15.22 12.46
N LEU A 334 -18.03 14.51 13.15
CA LEU A 334 -17.25 13.40 12.56
C LEU A 334 -18.15 12.28 12.05
N LEU A 335 -19.20 11.94 12.80
CA LEU A 335 -20.17 10.94 12.39
C LEU A 335 -20.99 11.39 11.18
N HIS A 336 -21.36 12.68 11.11
CA HIS A 336 -22.00 13.27 9.93
C HIS A 336 -21.07 13.16 8.71
N PHE A 337 -19.81 13.56 8.85
CA PHE A 337 -18.81 13.44 7.79
C PHE A 337 -18.68 11.99 7.28
N LEU A 338 -18.57 11.01 8.18
CA LEU A 338 -18.50 9.60 7.79
C LEU A 338 -19.76 9.11 7.06
N LYS A 339 -20.94 9.62 7.40
CA LYS A 339 -22.17 9.33 6.64
C LYS A 339 -22.10 9.90 5.22
N GLN A 340 -21.54 11.09 5.03
CA GLN A 340 -21.35 11.67 3.69
C GLN A 340 -20.35 10.86 2.86
N VAL A 341 -19.25 10.41 3.48
CA VAL A 341 -18.29 9.51 2.81
C VAL A 341 -18.95 8.20 2.39
N ASP A 342 -19.75 7.56 3.25
CA ASP A 342 -20.47 6.32 2.92
C ASP A 342 -21.54 6.53 1.83
N ARG A 343 -22.13 7.74 1.74
CA ARG A 343 -23.05 8.12 0.67
C ARG A 343 -22.32 8.26 -0.67
N SER A 344 -21.25 9.05 -0.71
CA SER A 344 -20.51 9.37 -1.94
C SER A 344 -19.69 8.20 -2.50
N TRP A 345 -19.20 7.30 -1.65
CA TRP A 345 -18.23 6.27 -2.06
C TRP A 345 -18.49 4.87 -1.51
N GLY A 346 -19.31 4.76 -0.48
CA GLY A 346 -19.51 3.53 0.25
C GLY A 346 -20.70 2.71 -0.21
N SER A 347 -21.42 2.20 0.79
CA SER A 347 -22.48 1.21 0.62
C SER A 347 -23.71 1.72 -0.11
N TRP A 348 -23.95 3.03 -0.12
CA TRP A 348 -25.07 3.65 -0.83
C TRP A 348 -24.80 3.71 -2.33
N ARG A 349 -23.63 4.21 -2.73
CA ARG A 349 -23.22 4.23 -4.14
C ARG A 349 -23.17 2.83 -4.75
N ALA A 350 -22.84 1.81 -3.97
CA ALA A 350 -22.90 0.40 -4.40
C ALA A 350 -24.28 -0.04 -4.92
N ARG A 351 -25.36 0.61 -4.49
CA ARG A 351 -26.73 0.34 -4.97
C ARG A 351 -26.98 0.93 -6.35
N HIS A 352 -26.46 2.13 -6.59
CA HIS A 352 -26.65 2.87 -7.85
C HIS A 352 -25.64 2.43 -8.92
N GLU A 353 -24.44 2.02 -8.52
CA GLU A 353 -23.35 1.68 -9.43
C GLU A 353 -22.68 0.34 -9.03
N PRO A 354 -23.36 -0.81 -9.20
CA PRO A 354 -22.88 -2.12 -8.75
C PRO A 354 -21.64 -2.62 -9.52
N SER A 355 -21.36 -2.04 -10.70
CA SER A 355 -20.15 -2.28 -11.48
C SER A 355 -18.90 -1.72 -10.78
N GLY A 356 -19.07 -0.63 -10.03
CA GLY A 356 -18.10 0.01 -9.18
C GLY A 356 -17.89 -0.78 -7.88
N ARG A 357 -16.63 -0.93 -7.45
CA ARG A 357 -16.33 -1.54 -6.15
C ARG A 357 -16.50 -0.47 -5.08
N PRO A 358 -17.39 -0.64 -4.08
CA PRO A 358 -17.56 0.38 -3.05
C PRO A 358 -16.36 0.45 -2.12
N MET A 359 -16.12 1.65 -1.59
CA MET A 359 -15.15 1.91 -0.54
C MET A 359 -15.85 1.84 0.82
N PHE A 360 -15.68 0.73 1.53
CA PHE A 360 -16.23 0.59 2.87
C PHE A 360 -15.34 1.28 3.91
N ILE A 361 -15.98 2.05 4.79
CA ILE A 361 -15.34 2.57 6.01
C ILE A 361 -14.93 1.37 6.87
N ASN A 362 -13.65 1.25 7.16
CA ASN A 362 -13.07 0.07 7.79
C ASN A 362 -13.02 0.19 9.33
N LEU A 363 -12.60 -0.91 9.97
CA LEU A 363 -12.47 -0.98 11.41
C LEU A 363 -11.42 0.00 11.97
N ARG A 364 -10.41 0.38 11.19
CA ARG A 364 -9.39 1.36 11.61
C ARG A 364 -9.99 2.75 11.76
N THR A 365 -10.76 3.19 10.78
CA THR A 365 -11.46 4.48 10.80
C THR A 365 -12.48 4.53 11.94
N MET A 366 -13.27 3.46 12.12
CA MET A 366 -14.22 3.40 13.24
C MET A 366 -13.53 3.33 14.61
N ARG A 367 -12.41 2.61 14.73
CA ARG A 367 -11.60 2.60 15.95
C ARG A 367 -11.13 4.01 16.29
N HIS A 368 -10.74 4.80 15.28
CA HIS A 368 -10.28 6.17 15.47
C HIS A 368 -11.34 7.04 16.15
N VAL A 369 -12.58 7.01 15.64
CA VAL A 369 -13.73 7.71 16.26
C VAL A 369 -13.99 7.22 17.69
N LEU A 370 -14.05 5.90 17.90
CA LEU A 370 -14.32 5.33 19.23
C LEU A 370 -13.21 5.65 20.24
N THR A 371 -11.96 5.70 19.77
CA THR A 371 -10.82 6.13 20.58
C THR A 371 -11.04 7.56 21.03
N TRP A 372 -11.52 8.45 20.16
CA TRP A 372 -11.82 9.82 20.58
C TRP A 372 -12.99 9.94 21.52
N CYS A 373 -14.06 9.15 21.34
CA CYS A 373 -15.12 9.09 22.35
C CYS A 373 -14.57 8.75 23.74
N LEU A 374 -13.59 7.84 23.83
CA LEU A 374 -12.93 7.51 25.09
C LEU A 374 -12.09 8.68 25.64
N HIS A 375 -11.40 9.43 24.79
CA HIS A 375 -10.56 10.56 25.20
C HIS A 375 -11.39 11.77 25.63
N SER A 376 -12.46 12.11 24.90
CA SER A 376 -13.34 13.24 25.19
C SER A 376 -14.50 12.93 26.13
N ASN A 377 -14.51 11.73 26.73
CA ASN A 377 -15.59 11.24 27.60
C ASN A 377 -17.00 11.32 26.98
N ALA A 378 -17.12 11.17 25.66
CA ALA A 378 -18.36 11.31 24.92
C ALA A 378 -19.24 10.04 24.99
N ARG A 379 -19.68 9.69 26.20
CA ARG A 379 -20.48 8.47 26.47
C ARG A 379 -21.75 8.42 25.64
N ASP A 380 -22.48 9.52 25.56
CA ASP A 380 -23.80 9.58 24.91
C ASP A 380 -23.70 9.34 23.40
N GLU A 381 -22.56 9.71 22.81
CA GLU A 381 -22.31 9.54 21.38
C GLU A 381 -21.89 8.14 20.97
N VAL A 382 -21.35 7.34 21.90
CA VAL A 382 -20.89 5.98 21.63
C VAL A 382 -22.01 5.13 21.04
N ARG A 383 -23.25 5.29 21.53
CA ARG A 383 -24.41 4.56 20.99
C ARG A 383 -24.65 4.88 19.52
N HIS A 384 -24.55 6.15 19.12
CA HIS A 384 -24.72 6.59 17.74
C HIS A 384 -23.61 6.04 16.82
N VAL A 385 -22.35 6.13 17.27
CA VAL A 385 -21.19 5.61 16.55
C VAL A 385 -21.30 4.10 16.33
N LEU A 386 -21.67 3.34 17.36
CA LEU A 386 -21.81 1.88 17.26
C LEU A 386 -23.01 1.45 16.41
N ARG A 387 -24.13 2.18 16.46
CA ARG A 387 -25.27 1.94 15.56
C ARG A 387 -24.87 2.15 14.10
N PHE A 388 -24.16 3.23 13.81
CA PHE A 388 -23.63 3.49 12.46
C PHE A 388 -22.68 2.37 12.01
N GLN A 389 -21.74 1.96 12.87
CA GLN A 389 -20.83 0.86 12.58
C GLN A 389 -21.57 -0.46 12.32
N GLN A 390 -22.58 -0.78 13.13
CA GLN A 390 -23.39 -1.97 12.93
C GLN A 390 -24.11 -1.95 11.57
N GLY A 391 -24.57 -0.78 11.14
CA GLY A 391 -25.13 -0.55 9.82
C GLY A 391 -24.13 -0.81 8.70
N LEU A 392 -22.91 -0.26 8.80
CA LEU A 392 -21.82 -0.48 7.84
C LEU A 392 -21.50 -1.98 7.70
N LEU A 393 -21.28 -2.67 8.82
CA LEU A 393 -20.96 -4.11 8.83
C LEU A 393 -22.07 -4.94 8.19
N ARG A 394 -23.34 -4.63 8.49
CA ARG A 394 -24.48 -5.33 7.88
C ARG A 394 -24.52 -5.14 6.37
N ARG A 395 -24.31 -3.90 5.88
CA ARG A 395 -24.34 -3.60 4.45
C ARG A 395 -23.18 -4.25 3.70
N GLU A 396 -21.99 -4.25 4.29
CA GLU A 396 -20.83 -4.92 3.70
C GLU A 396 -20.97 -6.44 3.67
N LEU A 397 -21.51 -7.06 4.74
CA LEU A 397 -21.80 -8.50 4.72
C LEU A 397 -22.79 -8.85 3.62
N ARG A 398 -23.87 -8.06 3.49
CA ARG A 398 -24.85 -8.24 2.41
C ARG A 398 -24.18 -8.18 1.04
N TRP A 399 -23.30 -7.19 0.82
CA TRP A 399 -22.52 -7.10 -0.42
C TRP A 399 -21.73 -8.39 -0.66
N HIS A 400 -20.95 -8.86 0.31
CA HIS A 400 -20.15 -10.07 0.13
C HIS A 400 -20.96 -11.35 -0.12
N THR A 401 -22.20 -11.41 0.33
CA THR A 401 -23.11 -12.55 0.10
C THR A 401 -23.93 -12.42 -1.18
N SER A 402 -23.96 -11.25 -1.84
CA SER A 402 -24.73 -11.06 -3.06
C SER A 402 -24.09 -11.78 -4.27
N PRO A 403 -24.89 -12.45 -5.12
CA PRO A 403 -24.38 -13.30 -6.21
C PRO A 403 -23.58 -12.52 -7.29
N HIS A 404 -23.87 -11.23 -7.48
CA HIS A 404 -23.19 -10.37 -8.46
C HIS A 404 -22.05 -9.53 -7.85
N ALA A 405 -21.77 -9.69 -6.56
CA ALA A 405 -20.83 -8.83 -5.88
C ALA A 405 -19.39 -9.09 -6.30
N ARG A 406 -18.76 -8.05 -6.82
CA ARG A 406 -17.32 -8.07 -7.09
C ARG A 406 -16.56 -8.06 -5.75
N PRO A 407 -15.48 -8.85 -5.63
CA PRO A 407 -14.64 -8.82 -4.43
C PRO A 407 -14.10 -7.40 -4.22
N VAL A 408 -14.32 -6.86 -3.04
CA VAL A 408 -13.85 -5.53 -2.62
C VAL A 408 -12.32 -5.52 -2.57
N TRP A 409 -11.71 -4.36 -2.82
CA TRP A 409 -10.28 -4.16 -2.61
C TRP A 409 -9.91 -4.28 -1.12
N LEU A 410 -8.69 -4.75 -0.83
CA LEU A 410 -8.18 -4.73 0.54
C LEU A 410 -8.15 -3.29 1.05
N GLN A 411 -8.95 -3.03 2.09
CA GLN A 411 -9.11 -1.70 2.68
C GLN A 411 -7.99 -1.38 3.69
N ASP A 412 -7.36 -2.40 4.29
CA ASP A 412 -6.19 -2.25 5.17
C ASP A 412 -5.03 -3.21 4.78
N ALA A 413 -3.82 -2.89 5.23
CA ALA A 413 -2.64 -3.73 5.06
C ALA A 413 -2.72 -5.02 5.88
N ASN A 414 -3.39 -4.98 7.03
CA ASN A 414 -3.55 -6.11 7.93
C ASN A 414 -4.92 -6.07 8.63
N GLU A 415 -5.94 -6.63 7.97
CA GLU A 415 -7.33 -6.66 8.47
C GLU A 415 -7.44 -7.39 9.83
N TRP A 416 -6.65 -8.43 10.07
CA TRP A 416 -6.65 -9.17 11.34
C TRP A 416 -6.08 -8.35 12.50
N ALA A 417 -5.00 -7.61 12.26
CA ALA A 417 -4.47 -6.69 13.26
C ALA A 417 -5.44 -5.53 13.52
N ALA A 418 -6.11 -5.02 12.49
CA ALA A 418 -7.14 -4.00 12.64
C ALA A 418 -8.31 -4.51 13.51
N LEU A 419 -8.79 -5.74 13.27
CA LEU A 419 -9.83 -6.38 14.08
C LEU A 419 -9.43 -6.50 15.55
N ARG A 420 -8.22 -6.99 15.85
CA ARG A 420 -7.74 -7.12 17.23
C ARG A 420 -7.69 -5.78 17.95
N ARG A 421 -7.11 -4.75 17.31
CA ARG A 421 -7.00 -3.41 17.92
C ARG A 421 -8.37 -2.75 18.08
N TRP A 422 -9.28 -2.93 17.13
CA TRP A 422 -10.64 -2.43 17.25
C TRP A 422 -11.41 -3.13 18.37
N ARG A 423 -11.28 -4.45 18.52
CA ARG A 423 -11.88 -5.20 19.63
C ARG A 423 -11.36 -4.71 20.98
N HIS A 424 -10.05 -4.43 21.08
CA HIS A 424 -9.48 -3.86 22.30
C HIS A 424 -10.15 -2.53 22.68
N THR A 425 -10.41 -1.64 21.72
CA THR A 425 -11.17 -0.40 21.97
C THR A 425 -12.60 -0.68 22.44
N LEU A 426 -13.28 -1.71 21.90
CA LEU A 426 -14.60 -2.11 22.42
C LEU A 426 -14.54 -2.64 23.86
N GLN A 427 -13.50 -3.40 24.20
CA GLN A 427 -13.30 -3.89 25.56
C GLN A 427 -13.08 -2.75 26.55
N GLN A 428 -12.38 -1.67 26.15
CA GLN A 428 -12.26 -0.46 26.97
C GLN A 428 -13.63 0.21 27.22
N LEU A 429 -14.52 0.23 26.21
CA LEU A 429 -15.90 0.73 26.40
C LEU A 429 -16.72 -0.14 27.36
N VAL A 430 -16.51 -1.47 27.33
CA VAL A 430 -17.14 -2.40 28.29
C VAL A 430 -16.60 -2.18 29.70
N GLN A 431 -15.29 -2.02 29.86
CA GLN A 431 -14.64 -1.75 31.15
C GLN A 431 -15.18 -0.46 31.78
N ARG A 432 -15.39 0.59 30.98
CA ARG A 432 -16.04 1.84 31.42
C ARG A 432 -17.56 1.74 31.61
N ARG A 433 -18.16 0.56 31.40
CA ARG A 433 -19.61 0.30 31.48
C ARG A 433 -20.45 1.15 30.51
N TRP A 434 -19.87 1.58 29.38
CA TRP A 434 -20.61 2.34 28.36
C TRP A 434 -21.41 1.42 27.44
N ILE A 435 -20.97 0.18 27.28
CA ILE A 435 -21.66 -0.87 26.53
C ILE A 435 -21.60 -2.20 27.28
N SER A 436 -22.52 -3.11 26.97
CA SER A 436 -22.53 -4.45 27.58
C SER A 436 -21.59 -5.43 26.86
N GLY A 437 -21.07 -6.42 27.59
CA GLY A 437 -20.27 -7.50 26.99
C GLY A 437 -21.01 -8.27 25.89
N ARG A 438 -22.34 -8.38 25.98
CA ARG A 438 -23.18 -8.98 24.93
C ARG A 438 -23.14 -8.16 23.64
N GLN A 439 -23.18 -6.83 23.73
CA GLN A 439 -23.07 -5.94 22.58
C GLN A 439 -21.68 -6.01 21.92
N GLU A 440 -20.60 -6.05 22.72
CA GLU A 440 -19.23 -6.24 22.21
C GLU A 440 -19.11 -7.54 21.41
N ARG A 441 -19.54 -8.67 21.99
CA ARG A 441 -19.49 -9.98 21.32
C ARG A 441 -20.29 -9.97 20.01
N ALA A 442 -21.50 -9.41 20.01
CA ALA A 442 -22.35 -9.36 18.81
C ALA A 442 -21.72 -8.51 17.68
N LEU A 443 -21.08 -7.39 18.01
CA LEU A 443 -20.36 -6.58 17.03
C LEU A 443 -19.10 -7.29 16.53
N TYR A 444 -18.36 -7.93 17.44
CA TYR A 444 -17.14 -8.67 17.10
C TYR A 444 -17.41 -9.81 16.12
N VAL A 445 -18.47 -10.60 16.31
CA VAL A 445 -18.84 -11.69 15.39
C VAL A 445 -19.11 -11.16 13.98
N LYS A 446 -19.84 -10.04 13.85
CA LYS A 446 -20.10 -9.42 12.54
C LYS A 446 -18.82 -8.91 11.88
N ALA A 447 -17.97 -8.23 12.64
CA ALA A 447 -16.70 -7.72 12.15
C ALA A 447 -15.75 -8.86 11.73
N LEU A 448 -15.73 -9.96 12.49
CA LEU A 448 -14.97 -11.17 12.17
C LEU A 448 -15.41 -11.77 10.83
N HIS A 449 -16.72 -11.85 10.56
CA HIS A 449 -17.24 -12.33 9.27
C HIS A 449 -16.79 -11.41 8.13
N VAL A 450 -16.89 -10.09 8.28
CA VAL A 450 -16.41 -9.13 7.25
C VAL A 450 -14.92 -9.36 6.97
N VAL A 451 -14.09 -9.44 8.00
CA VAL A 451 -12.64 -9.65 7.87
C VAL A 451 -12.32 -10.98 7.17
N ARG A 452 -13.05 -12.05 7.49
CA ARG A 452 -12.95 -13.34 6.80
C ARG A 452 -13.29 -13.20 5.32
N HIS A 453 -14.39 -12.53 4.96
CA HIS A 453 -14.76 -12.31 3.55
C HIS A 453 -13.73 -11.49 2.79
N ARG A 454 -13.20 -10.40 3.38
CA ARG A 454 -12.12 -9.61 2.78
C ARG A 454 -10.86 -10.44 2.55
N ALA A 455 -10.44 -11.22 3.55
CA ALA A 455 -9.26 -12.07 3.46
C ALA A 455 -9.41 -13.16 2.38
N MET A 456 -10.57 -13.85 2.35
CA MET A 456 -10.87 -14.88 1.35
C MET A 456 -11.01 -14.31 -0.07
N GLY A 457 -11.63 -13.14 -0.20
CA GLY A 457 -11.73 -12.42 -1.48
C GLY A 457 -10.36 -12.05 -2.05
N THR A 458 -9.40 -11.74 -1.18
CA THR A 458 -8.00 -11.47 -1.56
C THR A 458 -7.29 -12.74 -2.08
N ALA A 459 -7.48 -13.88 -1.39
CA ALA A 459 -6.89 -15.16 -1.78
C ALA A 459 -7.41 -15.65 -3.15
N ARG A 460 -8.73 -15.59 -3.37
CA ARG A 460 -9.35 -15.91 -4.68
C ARG A 460 -8.88 -14.98 -5.80
N LYS A 461 -8.50 -13.75 -5.46
CA LYS A 461 -8.03 -12.77 -6.42
C LYS A 461 -6.56 -12.94 -6.82
N MET A 462 -5.67 -13.23 -5.87
CA MET A 462 -4.26 -13.53 -6.19
C MET A 462 -4.13 -14.70 -7.17
N ALA A 463 -5.08 -15.63 -7.17
CA ALA A 463 -5.15 -16.72 -8.13
C ALA A 463 -5.63 -16.29 -9.54
N ARG A 464 -6.36 -15.17 -9.68
CA ARG A 464 -7.04 -14.75 -10.93
C ARG A 464 -6.49 -13.47 -11.58
N THR A 465 -5.66 -12.66 -10.91
CA THR A 465 -5.21 -11.35 -11.43
C THR A 465 -3.88 -11.36 -12.18
N SER A 466 -3.52 -12.45 -12.87
CA SER A 466 -2.32 -12.42 -13.72
C SER A 466 -2.48 -11.58 -15.01
N HIS A 467 -3.70 -11.27 -15.49
CA HIS A 467 -3.87 -10.77 -16.88
C HIS A 467 -5.04 -9.81 -17.16
N ARG A 468 -5.31 -8.76 -16.37
CA ARG A 468 -6.25 -7.72 -16.85
C ARG A 468 -5.76 -6.30 -16.62
N HIS A 469 -5.52 -5.61 -17.74
CA HIS A 469 -5.46 -4.16 -17.87
C HIS A 469 -6.77 -3.56 -17.31
N ILE A 470 -6.64 -2.45 -16.58
CA ILE A 470 -7.78 -1.76 -15.98
C ILE A 470 -8.15 -0.60 -16.90
N ILE A 471 -9.39 -0.63 -17.37
CA ILE A 471 -10.02 0.36 -18.24
C ILE A 471 -10.62 1.46 -17.33
N PRO A 472 -10.50 2.75 -17.68
CA PRO A 472 -11.30 3.82 -17.07
C PRO A 472 -12.79 3.52 -17.24
N SER A 473 -13.57 3.49 -16.17
CA SER A 473 -15.04 3.38 -16.28
C SER A 473 -15.61 4.78 -16.48
N SER A 474 -16.36 4.98 -17.55
CA SER A 474 -17.28 6.11 -17.70
C SER A 474 -18.30 6.06 -16.54
N GLY A 475 -18.43 7.16 -15.81
CA GLY A 475 -19.54 7.32 -14.88
C GLY A 475 -20.77 7.70 -15.69
N THR A 476 -21.76 6.83 -15.76
CA THR A 476 -23.13 7.27 -16.05
C THR A 476 -23.68 7.87 -14.76
N SER A 477 -24.17 9.11 -14.88
CA SER A 477 -24.83 9.93 -13.86
C SER A 477 -25.82 9.18 -12.97
#